data_AF-A0A8B6Y1R0-F1
#
_entry.id   AF-A0A8B6Y1R0-F1
#
_cell.length_a   1.000
_cell.length_b   1.000
_cell.length_c   1.000
_cell.angle_alpha   90.00
_cell.angle_beta   90.00
_cell.angle_gamma   90.00
#
_symmetry.space_group_name_H-M   'P 1'
#
loop_
_entity.id
_entity.type
_entity.pdbx_description
1 polymer ?
#
loop_
_entity_poly.entity_id
_entity_poly.type
_entity_poly.pdbx_seq_one_letter_code
_entity_poly.pdbx_strand_id
1 'polypeptide(L)'
;ISDYYIHLTQYLDTHTDHRHCVLDLTHLDSYGNIIRSPFEQHSSTCSLASTESSEKQYICITTEKSIKVLILPWFKTHASVDPVGADAFIVKADSMPVEGGNCLGCLTTDGFLKIFSLPSLHPLLDLQCGISLADYRMIKTFTFGKSGEAIFLSSPTEIQRIVFTKHKEESFSDDQGCLFTLCQLPQPKPRGFFETLFGSTPSALDRDELFGPKSGALTRHVAVHKPGSGMETLRCQTDSAASAVSKAQTLLIERGQNLSHLEETTARMNEHAQGFSSAAKALADKYQRKKWYQL
;
A
#
# COMPACT_ATOMS: atom_id res chain seq x y z
N ILE A 1 -20.12 22.26 35.57
CA ILE A 1 -19.20 22.30 34.40
C ILE A 1 -18.25 23.50 34.49
N SER A 2 -18.73 24.74 34.70
CA SER A 2 -17.86 25.95 34.78
C SER A 2 -16.80 25.88 35.89
N ASP A 3 -17.16 25.53 37.13
CA ASP A 3 -16.22 25.51 38.25
C ASP A 3 -15.14 24.43 38.13
N TYR A 4 -15.47 23.31 37.48
CA TYR A 4 -14.56 22.21 37.22
C TYR A 4 -13.39 22.63 36.32
N TYR A 5 -13.69 23.32 35.22
CA TYR A 5 -12.67 23.82 34.32
C TYR A 5 -11.81 24.89 34.98
N ILE A 6 -12.40 25.77 35.81
CA ILE A 6 -11.66 26.78 36.57
C ILE A 6 -10.66 26.13 37.53
N HIS A 7 -11.08 25.12 38.30
CA HIS A 7 -10.19 24.41 39.21
C HIS A 7 -9.13 23.57 38.50
N LEU A 8 -9.45 22.99 37.34
CA LEU A 8 -8.48 22.27 36.51
C LEU A 8 -7.44 23.24 35.94
N THR A 9 -7.86 24.38 35.40
CA THR A 9 -6.93 25.42 34.90
C THR A 9 -6.03 25.91 36.02
N GLN A 10 -6.60 26.21 37.19
CA GLN A 10 -5.82 26.64 38.36
C GLN A 10 -4.84 25.55 38.83
N TYR A 11 -5.24 24.28 38.81
CA TYR A 11 -4.35 23.17 39.13
C TYR A 11 -3.21 23.06 38.11
N LEU A 12 -3.52 23.10 36.81
CA LEU A 12 -2.51 23.08 35.75
C LEU A 12 -1.52 24.24 35.94
N ASP A 13 -2.01 25.46 36.17
CA ASP A 13 -1.18 26.65 36.40
C ASP A 13 -0.30 26.55 37.66
N THR A 14 -0.63 25.70 38.62
CA THR A 14 0.11 25.61 39.90
C THR A 14 0.99 24.36 40.00
N HIS A 15 0.63 23.28 39.32
CA HIS A 15 1.23 21.95 39.49
C HIS A 15 1.79 21.33 38.22
N THR A 16 1.51 21.91 37.05
CA THR A 16 2.27 21.59 35.84
C THR A 16 3.38 22.61 35.68
N ASP A 17 4.61 22.13 35.50
CA ASP A 17 5.72 23.02 35.18
C ASP A 17 5.40 23.67 33.83
N HIS A 18 5.25 25.00 33.82
CA HIS A 18 4.92 25.80 32.62
C HIS A 18 5.92 25.61 31.46
N ARG A 19 7.03 24.90 31.71
CA ARG A 19 8.05 24.54 30.71
C ARG A 19 7.67 23.36 29.82
N HIS A 20 6.64 22.58 30.14
CA HIS A 20 6.30 21.36 29.40
C HIS A 20 4.89 21.41 28.84
N CYS A 21 4.76 21.12 27.55
CA CYS A 21 3.45 21.14 26.89
C CYS A 21 2.58 19.98 27.39
N VAL A 22 1.28 20.23 27.55
CA VAL A 22 0.27 19.18 27.75
C VAL A 22 -0.09 18.60 26.38
N LEU A 23 0.02 17.29 26.24
CA LEU A 23 -0.19 16.54 25.00
C LEU A 23 -1.57 15.87 24.93
N ASP A 24 -2.04 15.34 26.07
CA ASP A 24 -3.34 14.67 26.17
C ASP A 24 -3.98 14.94 27.54
N LEU A 25 -5.31 15.04 27.55
CA LEU A 25 -6.15 15.22 28.73
C LEU A 25 -7.34 14.26 28.63
N THR A 26 -7.33 13.22 29.48
CA THR A 26 -8.35 12.16 29.43
C THR A 26 -9.17 12.15 30.70
N HIS A 27 -10.49 12.27 30.58
CA HIS A 27 -11.41 12.12 31.70
C HIS A 27 -11.82 10.65 31.83
N LEU A 28 -11.73 10.12 33.04
CA LEU A 28 -12.05 8.73 33.37
C LEU A 28 -13.16 8.67 34.43
N ASP A 29 -14.05 7.68 34.28
CA ASP A 29 -15.06 7.37 35.28
C ASP A 29 -14.46 6.67 36.52
N SER A 30 -15.32 6.24 37.44
CA SER A 30 -14.93 5.58 38.69
C SER A 30 -14.34 4.19 38.54
N TYR A 31 -14.55 3.57 37.39
CA TYR A 31 -14.00 2.28 37.01
C TYR A 31 -12.74 2.41 36.14
N GLY A 32 -12.35 3.64 35.77
CA GLY A 32 -11.22 3.90 34.90
C GLY A 32 -11.54 3.85 33.40
N ASN A 33 -12.82 3.92 33.03
CA ASN A 33 -13.24 3.99 31.62
C ASN A 33 -13.13 5.40 31.08
N ILE A 34 -12.71 5.51 29.82
CA ILE A 34 -12.57 6.79 29.13
C ILE A 34 -13.97 7.39 28.85
N ILE A 35 -14.22 8.56 29.42
CA ILE A 35 -15.43 9.35 29.17
C ILE A 35 -15.20 10.19 27.92
N ARG A 36 -15.85 9.82 26.81
CA ARG A 36 -15.77 10.55 25.54
C ARG A 36 -16.77 11.69 25.47
N SER A 37 -16.46 12.66 24.61
CA SER A 37 -17.37 13.78 24.37
C SER A 37 -18.74 13.29 23.87
N PRO A 38 -19.85 13.96 24.23
CA PRO A 38 -21.20 13.54 23.82
C PRO A 38 -21.40 13.47 22.30
N PHE A 39 -20.60 14.23 21.53
CA PHE A 39 -20.71 14.33 20.08
C PHE A 39 -20.06 13.16 19.32
N GLU A 40 -19.23 12.35 19.98
CA GLU A 40 -18.64 11.14 19.39
C GLU A 40 -19.49 9.87 19.63
N GLN A 41 -20.59 9.98 20.37
CA GLN A 41 -21.50 8.87 20.66
C GLN A 41 -22.45 8.57 19.48
N HIS A 42 -21.91 8.44 18.27
CA HIS A 42 -22.66 7.85 17.16
C HIS A 42 -22.36 6.34 17.10
N SER A 43 -23.40 5.55 17.38
CA SER A 43 -23.44 4.09 17.32
C SER A 43 -22.51 3.34 18.28
N SER A 44 -22.90 3.25 19.55
CA SER A 44 -22.74 2.05 20.38
C SER A 44 -23.70 2.19 21.56
N THR A 45 -24.56 1.20 21.74
CA THR A 45 -25.53 1.13 22.82
C THR A 45 -24.81 1.07 24.17
N CYS A 46 -24.44 2.23 24.73
CA CYS A 46 -24.02 2.33 26.12
C CYS A 46 -25.09 3.13 26.85
N SER A 47 -25.73 2.44 27.79
CA SER A 47 -26.69 2.95 28.76
C SER A 47 -26.30 4.36 29.22
N LEU A 48 -27.20 5.31 28.98
CA LEU A 48 -27.26 6.56 29.73
C LEU A 48 -27.50 6.20 31.19
N ALA A 49 -26.43 5.90 31.92
CA ALA A 49 -26.44 5.99 33.36
C ALA A 49 -26.36 7.48 33.70
N SER A 50 -27.52 8.13 33.61
CA SER A 50 -27.80 9.34 34.38
C SER A 50 -27.79 8.94 35.85
N THR A 51 -26.61 8.89 36.44
CA THR A 51 -26.49 8.73 37.88
C THR A 51 -25.60 9.86 38.35
N GLU A 52 -26.22 10.82 39.04
CA GLU A 52 -25.54 11.57 40.08
C GLU A 52 -24.93 10.54 41.04
N SER A 53 -23.67 10.17 40.82
CA SER A 53 -22.94 9.30 41.72
C SER A 53 -21.78 10.11 42.29
N SER A 54 -21.72 10.16 43.62
CA SER A 54 -20.58 10.67 44.39
C SER A 54 -19.38 9.71 44.24
N GLU A 55 -19.09 9.30 43.00
CA GLU A 55 -18.08 8.32 42.68
C GLU A 55 -16.79 9.02 42.22
N LYS A 56 -15.66 8.46 42.66
CA LYS A 56 -14.33 9.00 42.38
C LYS A 56 -14.09 9.01 40.88
N GLN A 57 -14.00 10.17 40.25
CA GLN A 57 -13.57 10.25 38.84
C GLN A 57 -12.08 10.55 38.77
N TYR A 58 -11.46 10.33 37.61
CA TYR A 58 -10.05 10.64 37.42
C TYR A 58 -9.82 11.50 36.19
N ILE A 59 -8.75 12.29 36.22
CA ILE A 59 -8.22 12.96 35.04
C ILE A 59 -6.78 12.52 34.82
N CYS A 60 -6.50 11.98 33.63
CA CYS A 60 -5.14 11.71 33.18
C CYS A 60 -4.63 12.95 32.45
N ILE A 61 -3.46 13.45 32.87
CA ILE A 61 -2.77 14.58 32.28
C ILE A 61 -1.43 14.07 31.77
N THR A 62 -1.26 14.11 30.45
CA THR A 62 -0.02 13.71 29.80
C THR A 62 0.71 14.95 29.31
N THR A 63 1.92 15.14 29.80
CA THR A 63 2.83 16.21 29.38
C THR A 63 3.98 15.63 28.57
N GLU A 64 4.83 16.48 27.98
CA GLU A 64 6.05 16.04 27.30
C GLU A 64 7.05 15.29 28.20
N LYS A 65 6.93 15.40 29.54
CA LYS A 65 7.88 14.80 30.50
C LYS A 65 7.26 13.81 31.48
N SER A 66 6.00 14.01 31.85
CA SER A 66 5.34 13.26 32.92
C SER A 66 3.91 12.91 32.54
N ILE A 67 3.41 11.81 33.11
CA ILE A 67 2.02 11.40 33.05
C ILE A 67 1.49 11.36 34.48
N LYS A 68 0.41 12.07 34.76
CA LYS A 68 -0.21 12.14 36.08
C LYS A 68 -1.69 11.83 36.00
N VAL A 69 -2.15 10.91 36.83
CA VAL A 69 -3.57 10.65 37.04
C VAL A 69 -3.98 11.26 38.37
N LEU A 70 -4.98 12.14 38.35
CA LEU A 70 -5.49 12.83 39.53
C LEU A 70 -6.92 12.40 39.81
N ILE A 71 -7.29 12.37 41.08
CA ILE A 71 -8.66 12.07 41.50
C ILE A 71 -9.46 13.38 41.58
N LEU A 72 -10.64 13.39 40.97
CA LEU A 72 -11.57 14.51 40.97
C LEU A 72 -12.58 14.39 42.13
N PRO A 73 -13.08 15.52 42.66
CA PRO A 73 -12.78 16.91 42.27
C PRO A 73 -11.56 17.52 42.98
N TRP A 74 -10.88 16.80 43.88
CA TRP A 74 -9.87 17.39 44.77
C TRP A 74 -8.43 17.39 44.21
N PHE A 75 -8.24 16.90 42.99
CA PHE A 75 -6.96 16.86 42.26
C PHE A 75 -5.79 16.22 43.01
N LYS A 76 -6.04 15.25 43.90
CA LYS A 76 -4.96 14.47 44.54
C LYS A 76 -4.37 13.50 43.52
N THR A 77 -3.04 13.40 43.50
CA THR A 77 -2.34 12.42 42.65
C THR A 77 -2.74 11.00 43.04
N HIS A 78 -3.26 10.25 42.06
CA HIS A 78 -3.55 8.82 42.14
C HIS A 78 -2.33 8.00 41.70
N ALA A 79 -1.75 8.36 40.55
CA ALA A 79 -0.58 7.73 39.97
C ALA A 79 0.23 8.78 39.19
N SER A 80 1.55 8.61 39.11
CA SER A 80 2.44 9.48 38.35
C SER A 80 3.63 8.67 37.85
N VAL A 81 4.02 8.89 36.59
CA VAL A 81 5.23 8.31 36.00
C VAL A 81 5.95 9.36 35.15
N ASP A 82 7.28 9.27 35.10
CA ASP A 82 8.13 10.07 34.22
C ASP A 82 8.69 9.11 33.14
N PRO A 83 7.99 8.94 32.01
CA PRO A 83 8.29 7.88 31.05
C PRO A 83 9.56 8.13 30.22
N VAL A 84 10.14 9.32 30.32
CA VAL A 84 11.29 9.77 29.52
C VAL A 84 12.38 10.36 30.42
N GLY A 85 13.63 10.23 29.99
CA GLY A 85 14.78 10.82 30.68
C GLY A 85 14.91 12.34 30.50
N ALA A 86 16.02 12.90 30.99
CA ALA A 86 16.28 14.34 30.95
C ALA A 86 16.28 14.94 29.54
N ASP A 87 16.81 14.22 28.55
CA ASP A 87 16.98 14.71 27.17
C ASP A 87 15.91 14.20 26.18
N ALA A 88 14.93 13.44 26.65
CA ALA A 88 13.87 12.86 25.82
C ALA A 88 12.49 13.45 26.15
N PHE A 89 11.56 13.43 25.20
CA PHE A 89 10.21 13.95 25.36
C PHE A 89 9.18 12.96 24.81
N ILE A 90 7.96 13.01 25.33
CA ILE A 90 6.81 12.41 24.66
C ILE A 90 6.44 13.33 23.49
N VAL A 91 6.27 12.77 22.30
CA VAL A 91 5.91 13.52 21.07
C VAL A 91 4.46 13.30 20.66
N LYS A 92 3.88 12.16 21.02
CA LYS A 92 2.47 11.82 20.83
C LYS A 92 1.97 11.06 22.04
N ALA A 93 0.78 11.41 22.49
CA ALA A 93 0.07 10.70 23.54
C ALA A 93 -1.40 10.57 23.11
N ASP A 94 -1.99 9.41 23.34
CA ASP A 94 -3.42 9.20 23.13
C ASP A 94 -3.93 8.10 24.04
N SER A 95 -5.18 8.24 24.48
CA SER A 95 -5.83 7.28 25.38
C SER A 95 -6.86 6.47 24.61
N MET A 96 -6.73 5.15 24.68
CA MET A 96 -7.53 4.23 23.88
C MET A 96 -8.04 3.04 24.72
N PRO A 97 -9.26 2.55 24.45
CA PRO A 97 -9.71 1.26 24.95
C PRO A 97 -8.98 0.15 24.19
N VAL A 98 -8.52 -0.87 24.90
CA VAL A 98 -7.79 -2.01 24.33
C VAL A 98 -8.20 -3.29 25.06
N GLU A 99 -8.70 -4.28 24.31
CA GLU A 99 -9.04 -5.64 24.81
C GLU A 99 -9.86 -5.68 26.12
N GLY A 100 -10.78 -4.72 26.31
CA GLY A 100 -11.63 -4.62 27.50
C GLY A 100 -11.03 -3.83 28.67
N GLY A 101 -9.80 -3.33 28.53
CA GLY A 101 -9.19 -2.33 29.40
C GLY A 101 -9.05 -0.96 28.71
N ASN A 102 -8.46 0.00 29.43
CA ASN A 102 -8.11 1.31 28.88
C ASN A 102 -6.62 1.55 29.12
N CYS A 103 -5.95 2.15 28.14
CA CYS A 103 -4.54 2.47 28.24
C CYS A 103 -4.19 3.80 27.58
N LEU A 104 -3.09 4.38 28.01
CA LEU A 104 -2.45 5.54 27.39
C LEU A 104 -1.25 5.04 26.58
N GLY A 105 -1.22 5.37 25.29
CA GLY A 105 -0.07 5.14 24.43
C GLY A 105 0.76 6.40 24.30
N CYS A 106 2.08 6.26 24.33
CA CYS A 106 3.05 7.33 24.20
C CYS A 106 4.10 6.96 23.15
N LEU A 107 4.32 7.84 22.18
CA LEU A 107 5.51 7.81 21.33
C LEU A 107 6.50 8.82 21.89
N THR A 108 7.74 8.41 22.08
CA THR A 108 8.80 9.24 22.66
C THR A 108 9.86 9.62 21.62
N THR A 109 10.68 10.63 21.92
CA THR A 109 11.71 11.11 21.01
C THR A 109 12.86 10.12 20.78
N ASP A 110 13.10 9.20 21.71
CA ASP A 110 14.05 8.10 21.55
C ASP A 110 13.49 6.94 20.70
N GLY A 111 12.28 7.09 20.14
CA GLY A 111 11.67 6.13 19.22
C GLY A 111 11.00 4.94 19.93
N PHE A 112 10.72 5.08 21.23
CA PHE A 112 10.00 4.07 22.00
C PHE A 112 8.49 4.30 21.94
N LEU A 113 7.78 3.20 21.78
CA LEU A 113 6.35 3.09 22.00
C LEU A 113 6.15 2.54 23.41
N LYS A 114 5.62 3.39 24.29
CA LYS A 114 5.31 3.06 25.68
C LYS A 114 3.81 3.03 25.88
N ILE A 115 3.28 1.97 26.47
CA ILE A 115 1.85 1.82 26.78
C ILE A 115 1.68 1.66 28.28
N PHE A 116 0.78 2.42 28.88
CA PHE A 116 0.47 2.38 30.32
C PHE A 116 -1.02 2.08 30.54
N SER A 117 -1.36 1.25 31.52
CA SER A 117 -2.76 1.03 31.89
C SER A 117 -3.37 2.27 32.54
N LEU A 118 -4.65 2.54 32.28
CA LEU A 118 -5.42 3.56 32.98
C LEU A 118 -6.37 2.89 34.00
N PRO A 119 -6.58 3.48 35.19
CA PRO A 119 -6.01 4.74 35.70
C PRO A 119 -4.67 4.55 36.45
N SER A 120 -4.19 3.32 36.62
CA SER A 120 -3.08 2.99 37.53
C SER A 120 -1.68 3.36 37.03
N LEU A 121 -1.53 3.67 35.73
CA LEU A 121 -0.26 3.91 35.04
C LEU A 121 0.74 2.73 35.15
N HIS A 122 0.25 1.49 35.26
CA HIS A 122 1.13 0.32 35.21
C HIS A 122 1.70 0.19 33.79
N PRO A 123 3.03 0.07 33.60
CA PRO A 123 3.62 -0.15 32.29
C PRO A 123 3.12 -1.48 31.70
N LEU A 124 2.61 -1.44 30.47
CA LEU A 124 2.13 -2.62 29.72
C LEU A 124 3.09 -2.99 28.59
N LEU A 125 3.69 -1.98 27.94
CA LEU A 125 4.63 -2.16 26.84
C LEU A 125 5.69 -1.05 26.88
N ASP A 126 6.92 -1.42 26.54
CA ASP A 126 8.03 -0.49 26.29
C ASP A 126 8.88 -1.07 25.15
N LEU A 127 8.64 -0.63 23.92
CA LEU A 127 9.20 -1.23 22.71
C LEU A 127 9.82 -0.18 21.80
N GLN A 128 11.05 -0.43 21.33
CA GLN A 128 11.67 0.42 20.31
C GLN A 128 11.13 0.04 18.91
N CYS A 129 10.37 0.94 18.29
CA CYS A 129 9.65 0.65 17.05
C CYS A 129 10.41 1.05 15.77
N GLY A 130 11.69 1.43 15.87
CA GLY A 130 12.51 1.86 14.73
C GLY A 130 12.02 3.17 14.08
N ILE A 131 11.14 3.91 14.73
CA ILE A 131 10.64 5.21 14.25
C ILE A 131 11.75 6.24 14.45
N SER A 132 12.48 6.54 13.38
CA SER A 132 13.55 7.53 13.41
C SER A 132 12.98 8.94 13.41
N LEU A 133 13.32 9.74 14.42
CA LEU A 133 12.91 11.14 14.43
C LEU A 133 13.58 11.99 13.34
N ALA A 134 14.60 11.48 12.65
CA ALA A 134 15.20 12.18 11.53
C ALA A 134 14.17 12.45 10.41
N ASP A 135 13.15 11.59 10.30
CA ASP A 135 12.02 11.84 9.41
C ASP A 135 10.80 12.32 10.22
N TYR A 136 10.62 13.65 10.24
CA TYR A 136 9.49 14.30 10.89
C TYR A 136 8.12 13.83 10.37
N ARG A 137 8.04 13.26 9.15
CA ARG A 137 6.80 12.71 8.60
C ARG A 137 6.25 11.60 9.48
N MET A 138 7.11 10.67 9.91
CA MET A 138 6.70 9.52 10.70
C MET A 138 6.03 10.00 11.99
N ILE A 139 6.67 10.93 12.72
CA ILE A 139 6.12 11.50 13.96
C ILE A 139 4.82 12.26 13.70
N LYS A 140 4.79 13.12 12.67
CA LYS A 140 3.64 13.99 12.38
C LYS A 140 2.39 13.18 12.05
N THR A 141 2.57 12.11 11.30
CA THR A 141 1.49 11.25 10.79
C THR A 141 1.15 10.09 11.71
N PHE A 142 1.98 9.85 12.74
CA PHE A 142 1.71 8.84 13.75
C PHE A 142 0.38 9.10 14.44
N THR A 143 -0.49 8.10 14.41
CA THR A 143 -1.77 8.10 15.11
C THR A 143 -2.01 6.74 15.74
N PHE A 144 -2.56 6.76 16.94
CA PHE A 144 -3.08 5.57 17.59
C PHE A 144 -4.44 5.20 17.01
N GLY A 145 -4.68 3.90 16.89
CA GLY A 145 -5.96 3.30 16.56
C GLY A 145 -6.71 2.86 17.82
N LYS A 146 -7.98 2.50 17.65
CA LYS A 146 -8.87 2.15 18.78
C LYS A 146 -8.83 0.66 19.15
N SER A 147 -8.03 -0.15 18.45
CA SER A 147 -7.94 -1.61 18.64
C SER A 147 -6.52 -2.05 19.02
N GLY A 148 -5.70 -1.12 19.54
CA GLY A 148 -4.32 -1.39 19.95
C GLY A 148 -3.32 -1.50 18.79
N GLU A 149 -3.57 -0.73 17.75
CA GLU A 149 -2.68 -0.49 16.62
C GLU A 149 -2.23 0.97 16.57
N ALA A 150 -1.17 1.25 15.85
CA ALA A 150 -0.77 2.58 15.44
C ALA A 150 -0.38 2.55 13.97
N ILE A 151 -0.66 3.64 13.26
CA ILE A 151 -0.27 3.79 11.85
C ILE A 151 0.50 5.09 11.67
N PHE A 152 1.41 5.08 10.70
CA PHE A 152 2.16 6.26 10.28
C PHE A 152 2.62 6.09 8.84
N LEU A 153 3.03 7.20 8.21
CA LEU A 153 3.62 7.19 6.88
C LEU A 153 5.15 7.06 7.00
N SER A 154 5.69 5.90 6.64
CA SER A 154 7.14 5.65 6.54
C SER A 154 7.75 6.35 5.32
N SER A 155 6.95 6.56 4.27
CA SER A 155 7.27 7.40 3.10
C SER A 155 6.01 8.16 2.64
N PRO A 156 6.09 9.12 1.70
CA PRO A 156 4.90 9.80 1.17
C PRO A 156 3.84 8.87 0.56
N THR A 157 4.21 7.63 0.23
CA THR A 157 3.37 6.65 -0.46
C THR A 157 3.24 5.32 0.28
N GLU A 158 3.78 5.20 1.49
CA GLU A 158 3.81 3.94 2.25
C GLU A 158 3.30 4.15 3.67
N ILE A 159 2.26 3.41 4.03
CA ILE A 159 1.69 3.36 5.37
C ILE A 159 2.26 2.13 6.07
N GLN A 160 2.79 2.34 7.26
CA GLN A 160 3.21 1.26 8.14
C GLN A 160 2.24 1.17 9.33
N ARG A 161 1.93 -0.07 9.72
CA ARG A 161 1.06 -0.38 10.87
C ARG A 161 1.86 -1.16 11.90
N ILE A 162 1.79 -0.72 13.15
CA ILE A 162 2.28 -1.43 14.33
C ILE A 162 1.05 -1.93 15.09
N VAL A 163 1.05 -3.18 15.51
CA VAL A 163 0.01 -3.76 16.37
C VAL A 163 0.68 -4.17 17.67
N PHE A 164 0.16 -3.68 18.80
CA PHE A 164 0.67 -3.97 20.14
C PHE A 164 -0.35 -4.74 21.00
N THR A 165 -1.41 -5.23 20.35
CA THR A 165 -2.38 -6.17 20.91
C THR A 165 -2.14 -7.58 20.40
N LYS A 166 -2.56 -8.57 21.20
CA LYS A 166 -2.51 -9.97 20.81
C LYS A 166 -3.84 -10.32 20.15
N HIS A 167 -4.17 -9.65 19.04
CA HIS A 167 -5.25 -10.15 18.21
C HIS A 167 -4.87 -11.54 17.75
N LYS A 168 -5.84 -12.47 17.82
CA LYS A 168 -5.73 -13.76 17.11
C LYS A 168 -5.48 -13.39 15.66
N GLU A 169 -4.23 -13.55 15.21
CA GLU A 169 -3.90 -13.50 13.81
C GLU A 169 -4.89 -14.44 13.11
N GLU A 170 -5.84 -13.87 12.35
CA GLU A 170 -6.08 -14.46 11.05
C GLU A 170 -4.73 -14.31 10.39
N SER A 171 -3.95 -15.38 10.46
CA SER A 171 -2.71 -15.49 9.73
C SER A 171 -3.05 -15.00 8.33
N PHE A 172 -2.55 -13.82 7.96
CA PHE A 172 -2.20 -13.65 6.59
C PHE A 172 -1.15 -14.75 6.42
N SER A 173 -1.59 -15.92 5.94
CA SER A 173 -0.71 -16.73 5.11
C SER A 173 -0.01 -15.73 4.23
N ASP A 174 1.30 -15.88 4.12
CA ASP A 174 2.13 -15.10 3.20
C ASP A 174 1.57 -15.32 1.79
N ASP A 175 0.44 -14.66 1.50
CA ASP A 175 -0.31 -14.65 0.27
C ASP A 175 0.49 -13.68 -0.59
N GLN A 176 1.72 -14.08 -0.85
CA GLN A 176 2.48 -13.59 -1.96
C GLN A 176 1.58 -13.82 -3.16
N GLY A 177 0.98 -12.72 -3.64
CA GLY A 177 0.13 -12.77 -4.81
C GLY A 177 0.84 -13.58 -5.89
N CYS A 178 0.14 -14.54 -6.49
CA CYS A 178 0.77 -15.41 -7.47
C CYS A 178 1.10 -14.58 -8.72
N LEU A 179 2.39 -14.23 -8.92
CA LEU A 179 2.84 -13.49 -10.09
C LEU A 179 2.52 -14.24 -11.40
N PHE A 180 2.48 -15.57 -11.31
CA PHE A 180 2.21 -16.45 -12.43
C PHE A 180 0.84 -17.09 -12.29
N THR A 181 -0.11 -16.66 -13.13
CA THR A 181 -1.28 -17.50 -13.39
C THR A 181 -0.91 -18.50 -14.48
N LEU A 182 -1.07 -19.79 -14.22
CA LEU A 182 -0.95 -20.82 -15.24
C LEU A 182 -2.04 -20.59 -16.30
N CYS A 183 -1.68 -19.91 -17.38
CA CYS A 183 -2.51 -19.81 -18.56
C CYS A 183 -2.27 -21.03 -19.45
N GLN A 184 -3.34 -21.60 -20.00
CA GLN A 184 -3.16 -22.58 -21.07
C GLN A 184 -2.43 -21.90 -22.22
N LEU A 185 -1.31 -22.48 -22.65
CA LEU A 185 -0.64 -22.00 -23.86
C LEU A 185 -1.64 -22.04 -25.01
N PRO A 186 -1.81 -20.93 -25.75
CA PRO A 186 -2.62 -20.96 -26.95
C PRO A 186 -2.08 -22.08 -27.85
N GLN A 187 -2.98 -22.96 -28.33
CA GLN A 187 -2.57 -24.05 -29.19
C GLN A 187 -1.84 -23.47 -30.41
N PRO A 188 -0.64 -23.99 -30.75
CA PRO A 188 0.04 -23.56 -31.95
C PRO A 188 -0.90 -23.79 -33.13
N LYS A 189 -0.95 -22.83 -34.06
CA LYS A 189 -1.79 -22.97 -35.26
C LYS A 189 -1.45 -24.31 -35.93
N PRO A 190 -2.44 -25.19 -36.19
CA PRO A 190 -2.16 -26.44 -36.88
C PRO A 190 -1.54 -26.09 -38.23
N ARG A 191 -0.39 -26.69 -38.55
CA ARG A 191 0.17 -26.60 -39.90
C ARG A 191 -0.87 -27.20 -40.84
N GLY A 192 -1.30 -26.43 -41.83
CA GLY A 192 -2.35 -26.85 -42.75
C GLY A 192 -1.97 -28.15 -43.46
N PHE A 193 -2.94 -29.06 -43.61
CA PHE A 193 -2.80 -30.36 -44.27
C PHE A 193 -2.23 -30.31 -45.70
N PHE A 194 -2.11 -29.12 -46.31
CA PHE A 194 -1.59 -28.95 -47.67
C PHE A 194 -0.07 -28.74 -47.75
N GLU A 195 0.65 -28.59 -46.63
CA GLU A 195 2.14 -28.59 -46.65
C GLU A 195 2.72 -29.95 -47.08
N THR A 196 1.93 -31.03 -47.01
CA THR A 196 2.38 -32.38 -47.36
C THR A 196 2.19 -32.75 -48.84
N LEU A 197 1.45 -31.96 -49.63
CA LEU A 197 1.03 -32.36 -50.98
C LEU A 197 1.73 -31.63 -52.15
N PHE A 198 2.43 -30.50 -51.94
CA PHE A 198 2.98 -29.72 -53.07
C PHE A 198 4.40 -29.14 -52.91
N GLY A 199 5.27 -29.66 -52.04
CA GLY A 199 6.68 -29.29 -52.11
C GLY A 199 7.52 -29.77 -50.93
N SER A 200 8.62 -30.45 -51.26
CA SER A 200 9.79 -30.76 -50.43
C SER A 200 9.56 -30.85 -48.91
N THR A 201 9.56 -32.08 -48.39
CA THR A 201 9.80 -32.46 -46.97
C THR A 201 9.92 -31.28 -45.99
N PRO A 202 8.85 -30.93 -45.24
CA PRO A 202 8.97 -30.01 -44.14
C PRO A 202 9.63 -30.79 -43.00
N SER A 203 10.95 -30.72 -42.88
CA SER A 203 11.54 -30.96 -41.56
C SER A 203 10.91 -29.91 -40.66
N ALA A 204 10.19 -30.34 -39.63
CA ALA A 204 9.75 -29.42 -38.60
C ALA A 204 11.02 -28.70 -38.14
N LEU A 205 11.15 -27.40 -38.45
CA LEU A 205 12.33 -26.63 -38.09
C LEU A 205 12.50 -26.74 -36.57
N ASP A 206 13.37 -27.66 -36.19
CA ASP A 206 13.60 -28.03 -34.81
C ASP A 206 14.49 -26.92 -34.25
N ARG A 207 13.95 -26.20 -33.27
CA ARG A 207 14.63 -25.05 -32.67
C ARG A 207 15.93 -25.48 -32.02
N ASP A 208 16.04 -26.74 -31.58
CA ASP A 208 17.28 -27.31 -31.04
C ASP A 208 18.31 -27.66 -32.12
N GLU A 209 17.89 -27.87 -33.36
CA GLU A 209 18.78 -28.07 -34.50
C GLU A 209 19.28 -26.72 -35.07
N LEU A 210 18.47 -25.67 -34.97
CA LEU A 210 18.78 -24.31 -35.46
C LEU A 210 19.43 -23.38 -34.43
N PHE A 211 19.22 -23.61 -33.14
CA PHE A 211 19.72 -22.74 -32.07
C PHE A 211 20.22 -23.51 -30.85
N GLY A 212 20.09 -24.84 -30.86
CA GLY A 212 20.66 -25.68 -29.83
C GLY A 212 22.16 -25.90 -30.04
N PRO A 213 22.83 -26.58 -29.10
CA PRO A 213 24.29 -26.72 -29.06
C PRO A 213 24.90 -27.42 -30.30
N LYS A 214 24.07 -28.08 -31.11
CA LYS A 214 24.46 -28.84 -32.31
C LYS A 214 24.27 -28.07 -33.62
N SER A 215 23.80 -26.82 -33.58
CA SER A 215 23.50 -26.00 -34.76
C SER A 215 24.72 -25.62 -35.64
N GLY A 216 25.91 -26.07 -35.24
CA GLY A 216 27.15 -25.88 -35.99
C GLY A 216 27.81 -24.55 -35.66
N ALA A 217 29.12 -24.58 -35.43
CA ALA A 217 29.90 -23.36 -35.25
C ALA A 217 29.94 -22.57 -36.57
N LEU A 218 29.89 -21.23 -36.46
CA LEU A 218 29.95 -20.28 -37.58
C LEU A 218 30.99 -20.69 -38.64
N THR A 219 30.53 -21.16 -39.80
CA THR A 219 31.43 -21.43 -40.94
C THR A 219 31.85 -20.12 -41.56
N ARG A 220 33.05 -19.67 -41.18
CA ARG A 220 33.73 -18.51 -41.76
C ARG A 220 34.28 -18.90 -43.14
N HIS A 221 33.42 -19.05 -44.14
CA HIS A 221 33.84 -19.36 -45.50
C HIS A 221 33.50 -18.20 -46.46
N VAL A 222 34.57 -17.57 -46.93
CA VAL A 222 34.62 -16.70 -48.11
C VAL A 222 34.02 -17.44 -49.30
N ALA A 223 33.11 -16.79 -50.01
CA ALA A 223 32.45 -17.34 -51.19
C ALA A 223 33.48 -17.63 -52.31
N VAL A 224 33.57 -18.89 -52.74
CA VAL A 224 34.36 -19.29 -53.91
C VAL A 224 33.44 -19.37 -55.12
N HIS A 225 33.67 -18.49 -56.09
CA HIS A 225 33.00 -18.45 -57.38
C HIS A 225 33.34 -19.70 -58.22
N LYS A 226 32.34 -20.55 -58.50
CA LYS A 226 32.45 -21.67 -59.45
C LYS A 226 32.10 -21.16 -60.86
N PRO A 227 33.04 -21.16 -61.83
CA PRO A 227 32.74 -20.75 -63.20
C PRO A 227 31.85 -21.78 -63.89
N GLY A 228 30.84 -21.29 -64.60
CA GLY A 228 29.74 -22.11 -65.15
C GLY A 228 30.12 -22.96 -66.36
N SER A 229 29.42 -24.08 -66.51
CA SER A 229 29.33 -24.82 -67.78
C SER A 229 27.90 -24.75 -68.31
N GLY A 230 27.75 -24.15 -69.50
CA GLY A 230 26.73 -24.53 -70.48
C GLY A 230 25.30 -24.03 -70.24
N MET A 231 24.86 -23.09 -71.07
CA MET A 231 23.49 -22.58 -71.20
C MET A 231 22.51 -23.59 -71.84
N GLU A 232 22.74 -24.90 -71.66
CA GLU A 232 21.90 -25.97 -72.27
C GLU A 232 20.96 -26.61 -71.23
N THR A 233 21.32 -26.59 -69.94
CA THR A 233 20.49 -27.13 -68.84
C THR A 233 19.47 -26.13 -68.27
N LEU A 234 19.47 -24.88 -68.74
CA LEU A 234 18.53 -23.83 -68.31
C LEU A 234 17.17 -23.86 -69.05
N ARG A 235 17.00 -24.66 -70.10
CA ARG A 235 15.69 -24.76 -70.80
C ARG A 235 14.66 -25.61 -70.07
N CYS A 236 15.07 -26.63 -69.31
CA CYS A 236 14.14 -27.54 -68.62
C CYS A 236 13.65 -27.06 -67.24
N GLN A 237 14.03 -25.87 -66.78
CA GLN A 237 13.52 -25.27 -65.51
C GLN A 237 12.63 -24.03 -65.74
N THR A 238 12.24 -23.75 -66.98
CA THR A 238 11.47 -22.54 -67.32
C THR A 238 9.97 -22.61 -66.99
N ASP A 239 9.42 -23.79 -66.69
CA ASP A 239 8.00 -23.92 -66.30
C ASP A 239 7.73 -23.69 -64.79
N SER A 240 8.75 -23.63 -63.93
CA SER A 240 8.59 -23.51 -62.47
C SER A 240 8.75 -22.08 -61.93
N ALA A 241 9.49 -21.21 -62.63
CA ALA A 241 9.77 -19.85 -62.17
C ALA A 241 8.53 -18.95 -62.16
N ALA A 242 7.62 -19.09 -63.14
CA ALA A 242 6.38 -18.32 -63.18
C ALA A 242 5.45 -18.65 -62.00
N SER A 243 5.39 -19.92 -61.58
CA SER A 243 4.56 -20.37 -60.45
C SER A 243 5.09 -19.86 -59.11
N ALA A 244 6.42 -19.86 -58.92
CA ALA A 244 7.06 -19.30 -57.73
C ALA A 244 6.84 -17.78 -57.62
N VAL A 245 6.93 -17.05 -58.74
CA VAL A 245 6.68 -15.60 -58.79
C VAL A 245 5.22 -15.27 -58.50
N SER A 246 4.27 -16.01 -59.09
CA SER A 246 2.84 -15.83 -58.82
C SER A 246 2.50 -16.09 -57.35
N LYS A 247 3.08 -17.12 -56.71
CA LYS A 247 2.90 -17.38 -55.27
C LYS A 247 3.49 -16.27 -54.40
N ALA A 248 4.68 -15.79 -54.74
CA ALA A 248 5.30 -14.66 -54.04
C ALA A 248 4.45 -13.39 -54.16
N GLN A 249 3.84 -13.16 -55.32
CA GLN A 249 2.92 -12.03 -55.53
C GLN A 249 1.67 -12.15 -54.65
N THR A 250 1.04 -13.33 -54.55
CA THR A 250 -0.12 -13.54 -53.67
C THR A 250 0.23 -13.32 -52.20
N LEU A 251 1.37 -13.85 -51.73
CA LEU A 251 1.82 -13.65 -50.36
C LEU A 251 2.12 -12.18 -50.04
N LEU A 252 2.65 -11.43 -51.01
CA LEU A 252 2.86 -9.99 -50.87
C LEU A 252 1.52 -9.23 -50.79
N ILE A 253 0.52 -9.62 -51.56
CA ILE A 253 -0.82 -9.02 -51.52
C ILE A 253 -1.49 -9.30 -50.17
N GLU A 254 -1.46 -10.55 -49.69
CA GLU A 254 -2.02 -10.92 -48.37
C GLU A 254 -1.30 -10.21 -47.23
N ARG A 255 0.03 -10.09 -47.30
CA ARG A 255 0.81 -9.30 -46.35
C ARG A 255 0.38 -7.84 -46.38
N GLY A 256 0.16 -7.27 -47.56
CA GLY A 256 -0.35 -5.90 -47.72
C GLY A 256 -1.72 -5.69 -47.09
N GLN A 257 -2.65 -6.61 -47.31
CA GLN A 257 -4.00 -6.56 -46.69
C GLN A 257 -3.94 -6.66 -45.17
N ASN A 258 -3.11 -7.56 -44.64
CA ASN A 258 -2.94 -7.70 -43.19
C ASN A 258 -2.28 -6.46 -42.56
N LEU A 259 -1.33 -5.84 -43.24
CA LEU A 259 -0.73 -4.57 -42.79
C LEU A 259 -1.74 -3.44 -42.80
N SER A 260 -2.58 -3.35 -43.84
CA SER A 260 -3.66 -2.35 -43.92
C SER A 260 -4.68 -2.53 -42.79
N HIS A 261 -5.06 -3.77 -42.47
CA HIS A 261 -5.98 -4.03 -41.36
C HIS A 261 -5.33 -3.73 -40.00
N LEU A 262 -4.04 -4.01 -39.84
CA LEU A 262 -3.29 -3.65 -38.62
C LEU A 262 -3.21 -2.13 -38.42
N GLU A 263 -3.01 -1.38 -39.51
CA GLU A 263 -3.00 0.09 -39.48
C GLU A 263 -4.38 0.65 -39.08
N GLU A 264 -5.47 0.16 -39.68
CA GLU A 264 -6.83 0.58 -39.35
C GLU A 264 -7.19 0.28 -37.90
N THR A 265 -6.89 -0.94 -37.42
CA THR A 265 -7.12 -1.31 -36.02
C THR A 265 -6.30 -0.48 -35.04
N THR A 266 -5.05 -0.16 -35.38
CA THR A 266 -4.19 0.71 -34.55
C THR A 266 -4.70 2.15 -34.53
N ALA A 267 -5.14 2.68 -35.68
CA ALA A 267 -5.73 4.00 -35.79
C ALA A 267 -6.99 4.11 -34.93
N ARG A 268 -7.89 3.11 -35.01
CA ARG A 268 -9.09 3.05 -34.17
C ARG A 268 -8.75 2.97 -32.69
N MET A 269 -7.76 2.14 -32.32
CA MET A 269 -7.31 2.04 -30.93
C MET A 269 -6.75 3.37 -30.39
N ASN A 270 -5.99 4.11 -31.21
CA ASN A 270 -5.47 5.43 -30.85
C ASN A 270 -6.60 6.45 -30.67
N GLU A 271 -7.62 6.45 -31.53
CA GLU A 271 -8.81 7.29 -31.39
C GLU A 271 -9.56 7.00 -30.08
N HIS A 272 -9.77 5.71 -29.76
CA HIS A 272 -10.36 5.31 -28.48
C HIS A 272 -9.52 5.78 -27.28
N ALA A 273 -8.19 5.65 -27.35
CA ALA A 273 -7.30 6.10 -26.28
C ALA A 273 -7.36 7.62 -26.06
N GLN A 274 -7.42 8.41 -27.15
CA GLN A 274 -7.61 9.86 -27.06
C GLN A 274 -8.97 10.24 -26.46
N GLY A 275 -10.02 9.49 -26.80
CA GLY A 275 -11.35 9.62 -26.18
C GLY A 275 -11.33 9.37 -24.67
N PHE A 276 -10.71 8.26 -24.23
CA PHE A 276 -10.55 7.95 -22.81
C PHE A 276 -9.73 9.01 -22.07
N SER A 277 -8.64 9.48 -22.65
CA SER A 277 -7.80 10.52 -22.07
C SER A 277 -8.57 11.83 -21.87
N SER A 278 -9.36 12.23 -22.88
CA SER A 278 -10.17 13.45 -22.83
C SER A 278 -11.28 13.35 -21.78
N ALA A 279 -11.96 12.20 -21.69
CA ALA A 279 -13.00 11.95 -20.69
C ALA A 279 -12.43 11.94 -19.27
N ALA A 280 -11.29 11.28 -19.06
CA ALA A 280 -10.59 11.25 -17.76
C ALA A 280 -10.16 12.66 -17.33
N LYS A 281 -9.64 13.47 -18.26
CA LYS A 281 -9.25 14.86 -18.00
C LYS A 281 -10.45 15.73 -17.63
N ALA A 282 -11.57 15.62 -18.36
CA ALA A 282 -12.79 16.35 -18.03
C ALA A 282 -13.33 15.99 -16.64
N LEU A 283 -13.19 14.72 -16.25
CA LEU A 283 -13.57 14.23 -14.92
C LEU A 283 -12.65 14.81 -13.84
N ALA A 284 -11.34 14.77 -14.04
CA ALA A 284 -10.35 15.36 -13.13
C ALA A 284 -10.61 16.87 -12.90
N ASP A 285 -10.86 17.64 -13.96
CA ASP A 285 -11.18 19.08 -13.87
C ASP A 285 -12.47 19.33 -13.08
N LYS A 286 -13.47 18.45 -13.24
CA LYS A 286 -14.75 18.53 -12.49
C LYS A 286 -14.54 18.32 -10.99
N TYR A 287 -13.69 17.38 -10.61
CA TYR A 287 -13.38 17.12 -9.20
C TYR A 287 -12.44 18.16 -8.58
N GLN A 288 -11.55 18.78 -9.36
CA GLN A 288 -10.72 19.90 -8.89
C GLN A 288 -11.55 21.16 -8.56
N ARG A 289 -12.64 21.41 -9.30
CA ARG A 289 -13.48 22.61 -9.12
C ARG A 289 -14.55 22.47 -8.04
N LYS A 290 -14.80 21.26 -7.52
CA LYS A 290 -15.78 21.06 -6.44
C LYS A 290 -15.16 21.40 -5.09
N LYS A 291 -15.73 22.39 -4.41
CA LYS A 291 -15.40 22.68 -3.02
C LYS A 291 -16.09 21.67 -2.12
N TRP A 292 -15.36 21.16 -1.13
CA TRP A 292 -15.73 20.05 -0.25
C TRP A 292 -17.05 20.24 0.54
N TYR A 293 -17.61 21.45 0.57
CA TYR A 293 -18.82 21.81 1.30
C TYR A 293 -20.08 21.95 0.40
N GLN A 294 -19.97 21.67 -0.90
CA GLN A 294 -21.10 21.61 -1.84
C GLN A 294 -21.31 20.15 -2.29
N LEU A 295 -21.81 19.32 -1.38
CA LEU A 295 -22.30 17.98 -1.66
C LEU A 295 -23.83 17.99 -1.70
#